data_AF-A0A0S4INE8-F1
#
_entry.id   AF-A0A0S4INE8-F1
#
_cell.length_a   1.000
_cell.length_b   1.000
_cell.length_c   1.000
_cell.angle_alpha   90.00
_cell.angle_beta   90.00
_cell.angle_gamma   90.00
#
_symmetry.space_group_name_H-M   'P 1'
#
loop_
_entity.id
_entity.type
_entity.pdbx_description
1 polymer ?
#
loop_
_entity_poly.entity_id
_entity_poly.type
_entity_poly.pdbx_seq_one_letter_code
_entity_poly.pdbx_strand_id
1 'polypeptide(L)'
;MLCRTLARRGIHRVEVKHPKNLSVPCAQRWSLRLASASIFNEYIDPSNPGSWQVEDERHLSPEFHTFTGHEMRSMRPGYGQNLPEYIMKKRLPNGTHYEMLRKDLPVQDNAMYGKQLWDVTVHGASMPTTYRMHKDINKAQRNDRKISSNRFKIAIGSGAKNPPEGFQAIPDETESEE
;
A
#
# COMPACT_ATOMS: atom_id res chain seq x y z
N MET A 1 18.81 -5.07 55.36
CA MET A 1 19.98 -5.74 54.75
C MET A 1 19.84 -5.99 53.24
N LEU A 2 18.64 -6.02 52.64
CA LEU A 2 18.44 -6.29 51.19
C LEU A 2 18.90 -5.18 50.22
N CYS A 3 18.92 -3.90 50.62
CA CYS A 3 19.31 -2.80 49.71
C CYS A 3 20.80 -2.79 49.33
N ARG A 4 21.70 -3.25 50.20
CA ARG A 4 23.16 -3.20 49.95
C ARG A 4 23.64 -4.26 48.95
N THR A 5 22.92 -5.39 48.83
CA THR A 5 23.24 -6.45 47.87
C THR A 5 22.69 -6.17 46.46
N LEU A 6 21.55 -5.47 46.35
CA LEU A 6 20.95 -5.08 45.06
C LEU A 6 21.77 -4.02 44.31
N ALA A 7 22.32 -3.04 45.03
CA ALA A 7 23.18 -2.00 44.45
C ALA A 7 24.46 -2.58 43.80
N ARG A 8 25.01 -3.69 44.34
CA ARG A 8 26.17 -4.39 43.73
C ARG A 8 25.84 -5.07 42.40
N ARG A 9 24.56 -5.27 42.08
CA ARG A 9 24.08 -5.82 40.80
C ARG A 9 23.55 -4.73 39.85
N GLY A 10 23.78 -3.45 40.15
CA GLY A 10 23.35 -2.31 39.32
C GLY A 10 21.86 -1.95 39.45
N ILE A 11 21.08 -2.70 40.22
CA ILE A 11 19.65 -2.45 40.44
C ILE A 11 19.50 -1.39 41.53
N HIS A 12 18.89 -0.25 41.18
CA HIS A 12 18.70 0.87 42.09
C HIS A 12 17.32 1.52 41.88
N ARG A 13 16.88 2.28 42.89
CA ARG A 13 15.68 3.11 42.79
C ARG A 13 16.06 4.46 42.19
N VAL A 14 15.39 4.86 41.12
CA VAL A 14 15.53 6.20 40.56
C VAL A 14 14.80 7.19 41.49
N GLU A 15 15.51 8.21 41.96
CA GLU A 15 14.99 9.21 42.89
C GLU A 15 15.17 10.62 42.33
N VAL A 16 14.21 11.50 42.61
CA VAL A 16 14.26 12.92 42.23
C VAL A 16 14.16 13.77 43.49
N LYS A 17 15.16 14.61 43.73
CA LYS A 17 15.16 15.56 44.86
C LYS A 17 14.42 16.83 44.46
N HIS A 18 13.43 17.24 45.25
CA HIS A 18 12.71 18.48 45.01
C HIS A 18 13.64 19.70 45.19
N PRO A 19 13.59 20.74 44.33
CA PRO A 19 14.48 21.91 44.41
C PRO A 19 14.50 22.60 45.78
N LYS A 20 13.37 22.60 46.49
CA LYS A 20 13.25 23.14 47.86
C LYS A 20 14.11 22.42 48.91
N ASN A 21 14.51 21.17 48.63
CA ASN A 21 15.27 20.33 49.57
C ASN A 21 16.77 20.35 49.27
N LEU A 22 17.22 21.19 48.33
CA LEU A 22 18.61 21.39 47.98
C LEU A 22 19.15 22.64 48.68
N SER A 23 20.43 22.65 49.01
CA SER A 23 21.10 23.81 49.62
C SER A 23 21.09 25.04 48.70
N VAL A 24 21.05 24.81 47.38
CA VAL A 24 20.87 25.85 46.36
C VAL A 24 19.73 25.39 45.44
N PRO A 25 18.68 26.21 45.25
CA PRO A 25 17.59 25.85 44.36
C PRO A 25 18.09 25.80 42.91
N CYS A 26 17.90 24.65 42.25
CA CYS A 26 18.21 24.49 40.84
C CYS A 26 17.14 23.63 40.14
N ALA A 27 16.96 23.88 38.85
CA ALA A 27 16.03 23.11 38.03
C ALA A 27 16.54 21.68 37.85
N GLN A 28 15.73 20.69 38.24
CA GLN A 28 16.06 19.29 38.04
C GLN A 28 15.84 18.89 36.58
N ARG A 29 16.75 18.08 36.03
CA ARG A 29 16.65 17.60 34.64
C ARG A 29 15.35 16.82 34.37
N TRP A 30 14.86 16.05 35.34
CA TRP A 30 13.57 15.36 35.20
C TRP A 30 12.40 16.33 35.07
N SER A 31 12.42 17.45 35.82
CA SER A 31 11.40 18.51 35.67
C SER A 31 11.45 19.15 34.28
N LEU A 32 12.65 19.39 33.74
CA LEU A 32 12.82 19.88 32.35
C LEU A 32 12.34 18.84 31.32
N ARG A 33 12.61 17.55 31.55
CA ARG A 33 12.13 16.44 30.69
C ARG A 33 10.61 16.38 30.64
N LEU A 34 9.93 16.57 31.78
CA LEU A 34 8.46 16.63 31.85
C LEU A 34 7.90 17.87 31.17
N ALA A 35 8.56 19.03 31.32
CA ALA A 35 8.18 20.24 30.60
C ALA A 35 8.29 20.04 29.07
N SER A 36 9.39 19.45 28.59
CA SER A 36 9.55 19.07 27.17
C SER A 36 8.46 18.12 26.70
N ALA A 37 8.15 17.08 27.49
CA ALA A 37 7.08 16.13 27.17
C ALA A 37 5.72 16.82 27.02
N SER A 38 5.45 17.82 27.87
CA SER A 38 4.23 18.63 27.79
C SER A 38 4.20 19.55 26.56
N ILE A 39 5.34 20.09 26.13
CA ILE A 39 5.42 21.00 24.98
C ILE A 39 5.20 20.23 23.68
N PHE A 40 5.85 19.08 23.51
CA PHE A 40 5.82 18.30 22.28
C PHE A 40 4.83 17.13 22.31
N ASN A 41 4.02 17.02 23.37
CA ASN A 41 3.09 15.91 23.60
C ASN A 41 3.76 14.53 23.47
N GLU A 42 4.92 14.37 24.08
CA GLU A 42 5.69 13.13 24.02
C GLU A 42 5.11 12.07 24.97
N TYR A 43 4.95 10.85 24.46
CA TYR A 43 4.64 9.70 25.28
C TYR A 43 5.88 9.22 26.05
N ILE A 44 5.77 9.10 27.38
CA ILE A 44 6.82 8.55 28.24
C ILE A 44 6.45 7.11 28.57
N ASP A 45 7.25 6.15 28.07
CA ASP A 45 7.05 4.73 28.37
C ASP A 45 7.58 4.38 29.78
N PRO A 46 6.72 3.99 30.74
CA PRO A 46 7.15 3.61 32.08
C PRO A 46 7.81 2.22 32.12
N SER A 47 7.61 1.40 31.09
CA SER A 47 8.11 0.02 31.02
C SER A 47 9.48 -0.08 30.33
N ASN A 48 10.02 1.04 29.85
CA ASN A 48 11.26 1.05 29.09
C ASN A 48 12.47 0.66 29.97
N PRO A 49 13.18 -0.45 29.67
CA PRO A 49 14.30 -0.90 30.48
C PRO A 49 15.52 0.03 30.32
N GLY A 50 15.92 0.70 31.40
CA GLY A 50 17.10 1.58 31.41
C GLY A 50 18.43 0.87 31.11
N SER A 51 18.48 -0.46 31.23
CA SER A 51 19.66 -1.27 30.86
C SER A 51 19.79 -1.51 29.35
N TRP A 52 18.78 -1.15 28.54
CA TRP A 52 18.75 -1.41 27.10
C TRP A 52 19.02 -0.13 26.29
N GLN A 53 20.07 0.60 26.66
CA GLN A 53 20.57 1.78 25.96
C GLN A 53 21.65 1.35 24.97
N VAL A 54 21.22 0.73 23.88
CA VAL A 54 22.12 0.18 22.85
C VAL A 54 22.04 1.05 21.60
N GLU A 55 23.16 1.68 21.25
CA GLU A 55 23.29 2.50 20.04
C GLU A 55 23.42 1.62 18.79
N ASP A 56 22.91 2.09 17.65
CA ASP A 56 23.11 1.43 16.35
C ASP A 56 24.51 1.74 15.80
N GLU A 57 25.51 1.00 16.29
CA GLU A 57 26.94 1.20 15.97
C GLU A 57 27.19 1.37 14.46
N ARG A 58 26.48 0.62 13.60
CA ARG A 58 26.69 0.64 12.14
C ARG A 58 26.39 1.99 11.49
N HIS A 59 25.46 2.75 12.05
CA HIS A 59 24.99 4.01 11.47
C HIS A 59 25.45 5.23 12.28
N LEU A 60 25.81 5.04 13.56
CA LEU A 60 26.29 6.08 14.47
C LEU A 60 27.80 6.13 14.64
N SER A 61 28.54 5.06 14.34
CA SER A 61 30.01 5.09 14.39
C SER A 61 30.62 5.37 13.01
N PRO A 62 31.52 6.36 12.89
CA PRO A 62 32.20 6.68 11.63
C PRO A 62 33.19 5.58 11.19
N GLU A 63 33.47 4.60 12.05
CA GLU A 63 34.30 3.44 11.74
C GLU A 63 33.66 2.52 10.67
N PHE A 64 32.34 2.58 10.51
CA PHE A 64 31.61 1.78 9.53
C PHE A 64 31.32 2.58 8.25
N HIS A 65 31.42 1.92 7.10
CA HIS A 65 31.08 2.50 5.79
C HIS A 65 29.59 2.88 5.64
N THR A 66 28.74 2.46 6.57
CA THR A 66 27.29 2.75 6.66
C THR A 66 26.97 3.90 7.61
N PHE A 67 27.97 4.64 8.05
CA PHE A 67 27.78 5.80 8.90
C PHE A 67 26.86 6.84 8.24
N THR A 68 25.79 7.22 8.96
CA THR A 68 24.82 8.24 8.51
C THR A 68 24.61 9.34 9.55
N GLY A 69 25.17 9.20 10.75
CA GLY A 69 25.03 10.17 11.84
C GLY A 69 23.66 10.14 12.54
N HIS A 70 22.76 9.24 12.14
CA HIS A 70 21.42 9.10 12.70
C HIS A 70 21.15 7.64 13.10
N GLU A 71 20.33 7.45 14.13
CA GLU A 71 19.84 6.12 14.51
C GLU A 71 18.81 5.64 13.47
N MET A 72 19.23 4.78 12.56
CA MET A 72 18.37 4.26 11.49
C MET A 72 17.37 3.23 11.98
N ARG A 73 17.71 2.51 13.05
CA ARG A 73 16.85 1.50 13.69
C ARG A 73 17.16 1.39 15.17
N SER A 74 16.12 1.11 15.95
CA SER A 74 16.30 0.72 17.36
C SER A 74 16.75 -0.73 17.45
N MET A 75 17.82 -1.00 18.20
CA MET A 75 18.35 -2.34 18.44
C MET A 75 17.52 -3.12 19.48
N ARG A 76 16.23 -3.35 19.22
CA ARG A 76 15.29 -4.03 20.13
C ARG A 76 14.73 -5.31 19.49
N PRO A 77 15.24 -6.50 19.85
CA PRO A 77 14.68 -7.76 19.38
C PRO A 77 13.19 -7.89 19.75
N GLY A 78 12.38 -8.45 18.84
CA GLY A 78 10.94 -8.62 19.05
C GLY A 78 10.09 -7.36 18.87
N TYR A 79 10.71 -6.23 18.50
CA TYR A 79 9.95 -5.03 18.14
C TYR A 79 9.21 -5.24 16.82
N GLY A 80 7.89 -5.10 16.82
CA GLY A 80 7.02 -5.51 15.71
C GLY A 80 5.88 -4.55 15.41
N GLN A 81 5.30 -4.70 14.22
CA GLN A 81 4.22 -3.83 13.72
C GLN A 81 2.95 -3.87 14.57
N ASN A 82 2.73 -4.97 15.29
CA ASN A 82 1.55 -5.18 16.12
C ASN A 82 1.59 -4.43 17.46
N LEU A 83 2.74 -3.88 17.86
CA LEU A 83 2.88 -3.21 19.14
C LEU A 83 2.18 -1.84 19.12
N PRO A 84 1.45 -1.45 20.17
CA PRO A 84 0.84 -0.12 20.27
C PRO A 84 1.87 1.01 20.12
N GLU A 85 3.06 0.83 20.72
CA GLU A 85 4.18 1.76 20.60
C GLU A 85 4.62 1.97 19.14
N TYR A 86 4.60 0.90 18.34
CA TYR A 86 4.89 0.97 16.91
C TYR A 86 3.82 1.76 16.17
N ILE A 87 2.56 1.46 16.41
CA ILE A 87 1.43 2.08 15.72
C ILE A 87 1.38 3.58 15.97
N MET A 88 1.61 4.03 17.21
CA MET A 88 1.55 5.45 17.58
C MET A 88 2.57 6.33 16.84
N LYS A 89 3.74 5.78 16.50
CA LYS A 89 4.78 6.49 15.73
C LYS A 89 4.87 6.07 14.27
N LYS A 90 3.94 5.23 13.79
CA LYS A 90 3.92 4.72 12.42
C LYS A 90 3.42 5.80 11.46
N ARG A 91 4.12 5.96 10.33
CA ARG A 91 3.59 6.75 9.21
C ARG A 91 2.39 6.03 8.57
N LEU A 92 1.25 6.71 8.50
CA LEU A 92 0.08 6.21 7.78
C LEU A 92 0.35 6.13 6.27
N PRO A 93 -0.26 5.17 5.54
CA PRO A 93 -0.04 5.00 4.11
C PRO A 93 -0.62 6.13 3.25
N ASN A 94 -1.48 6.97 3.83
CA ASN A 94 -2.12 8.06 3.11
C ASN A 94 -1.10 9.12 2.67
N GLY A 95 -1.22 9.60 1.42
CA GLY A 95 -0.27 10.53 0.80
C GLY A 95 1.13 9.94 0.56
N THR A 96 1.28 8.61 0.58
CA THR A 96 2.54 7.93 0.23
C THR A 96 2.50 7.39 -1.20
N HIS A 97 3.61 6.82 -1.66
CA HIS A 97 3.71 6.18 -2.98
C HIS A 97 2.66 5.07 -3.19
N TYR A 98 2.11 4.46 -2.13
CA TYR A 98 1.02 3.49 -2.24
C TYR A 98 -0.23 4.06 -2.93
N GLU A 99 -0.51 5.36 -2.77
CA GLU A 99 -1.61 6.00 -3.48
C GLU A 99 -1.29 6.26 -4.96
N MET A 100 -0.01 6.46 -5.29
CA MET A 100 0.41 6.66 -6.68
C MET A 100 0.27 5.39 -7.53
N LEU A 101 0.24 4.21 -6.91
CA LEU A 101 -0.05 2.94 -7.58
C LEU A 101 -1.43 2.90 -8.24
N ARG A 102 -2.33 3.86 -7.94
CA ARG A 102 -3.59 4.05 -8.69
C ARG A 102 -3.37 4.28 -10.19
N LYS A 103 -2.17 4.73 -10.59
CA LYS A 103 -1.78 4.94 -11.99
C LYS A 103 -1.45 3.64 -12.71
N ASP A 104 -1.17 2.57 -11.97
CA ASP A 104 -0.77 1.28 -12.53
C ASP A 104 -2.00 0.47 -12.95
N LEU A 105 -2.71 0.96 -13.96
CA LEU A 105 -3.88 0.31 -14.55
C LEU A 105 -3.49 -0.51 -15.78
N PRO A 106 -4.22 -1.61 -16.10
CA PRO A 106 -3.97 -2.42 -17.30
C PRO A 106 -4.02 -1.63 -18.62
N VAL A 107 -4.80 -0.55 -18.66
CA VAL A 107 -4.87 0.40 -19.77
C VAL A 107 -4.65 1.79 -19.19
N GLN A 108 -3.48 2.37 -19.46
CA GLN A 108 -3.05 3.63 -18.83
C GLN A 108 -3.93 4.82 -19.21
N ASP A 109 -4.45 4.84 -20.44
CA ASP A 109 -5.35 5.92 -20.90
C ASP A 109 -6.63 6.02 -20.06
N ASN A 110 -7.08 4.89 -19.47
CA ASN A 110 -8.25 4.89 -18.59
C ASN A 110 -8.00 5.58 -17.25
N ALA A 111 -6.74 5.82 -16.87
CA ALA A 111 -6.41 6.67 -15.73
C ALA A 111 -6.62 8.16 -16.04
N MET A 112 -6.57 8.53 -17.32
CA MET A 112 -6.68 9.92 -17.78
C MET A 112 -8.12 10.29 -18.11
N TYR A 113 -8.85 9.41 -18.79
CA TYR A 113 -10.22 9.67 -19.24
C TYR A 113 -11.03 8.38 -19.42
N GLY A 114 -12.37 8.51 -19.40
CA GLY A 114 -13.25 7.41 -19.75
C GLY A 114 -13.18 7.11 -21.25
N LYS A 115 -12.81 5.88 -21.64
CA LYS A 115 -12.65 5.46 -23.04
C LYS A 115 -13.84 5.85 -23.94
N GLN A 116 -15.07 5.59 -23.50
CA GLN A 116 -16.27 5.90 -24.29
C GLN A 116 -16.45 7.42 -24.51
N LEU A 117 -16.16 8.23 -23.49
CA LEU A 117 -16.25 9.69 -23.61
C LEU A 117 -15.28 10.20 -24.66
N TRP A 118 -14.03 9.74 -24.62
CA TRP A 118 -13.02 10.12 -25.59
C TRP A 118 -13.36 9.64 -27.00
N ASP A 119 -13.72 8.36 -27.15
CA ASP A 119 -14.07 7.79 -28.46
C ASP A 119 -15.23 8.53 -29.13
N VAL A 120 -16.32 8.78 -28.40
CA VAL A 120 -17.51 9.46 -28.95
C VAL A 120 -17.20 10.92 -29.28
N THR A 121 -16.38 11.60 -28.48
CA THR A 121 -16.03 13.00 -28.71
C THR A 121 -15.09 13.17 -29.90
N VAL A 122 -14.11 12.27 -30.07
CA VAL A 122 -13.06 12.39 -31.09
C VAL A 122 -13.46 11.70 -32.40
N HIS A 123 -14.06 10.51 -32.32
CA HIS A 123 -14.38 9.66 -33.47
C HIS A 123 -15.87 9.64 -33.84
N GLY A 124 -16.75 10.18 -32.98
CA GLY A 124 -18.21 10.17 -33.20
C GLY A 124 -18.90 8.85 -32.84
N ALA A 125 -18.14 7.81 -32.47
CA ALA A 125 -18.66 6.51 -32.08
C ALA A 125 -17.70 5.79 -31.13
N SER A 126 -18.20 4.83 -30.34
CA SER A 126 -17.35 3.98 -29.51
C SER A 126 -16.54 3.00 -30.37
N MET A 127 -15.23 2.96 -30.18
CA MET A 127 -14.36 2.07 -30.96
C MET A 127 -14.10 0.76 -30.21
N PRO A 128 -14.04 -0.41 -30.89
CA PRO A 128 -13.62 -1.65 -30.25
C PRO A 128 -12.13 -1.57 -29.85
N THR A 129 -11.69 -2.44 -28.94
CA THR A 129 -10.24 -2.60 -28.70
C THR A 129 -9.56 -3.18 -29.94
N THR A 130 -8.27 -2.89 -30.14
CA THR A 130 -7.50 -3.43 -31.27
C THR A 130 -7.57 -4.95 -31.35
N TYR A 131 -7.57 -5.63 -30.20
CA TYR A 131 -7.72 -7.08 -30.13
C TYR A 131 -9.10 -7.56 -30.60
N ARG A 132 -10.17 -6.81 -30.28
CA ARG A 132 -11.51 -7.11 -30.79
C ARG A 132 -11.60 -6.88 -32.29
N MET A 133 -11.06 -5.76 -32.77
CA MET A 133 -11.00 -5.42 -34.20
C MET A 133 -10.29 -6.51 -35.01
N HIS A 134 -9.14 -7.00 -34.53
CA HIS A 134 -8.43 -8.12 -35.15
C HIS A 134 -9.30 -9.38 -35.30
N LYS A 135 -10.09 -9.73 -34.26
CA LYS A 135 -11.00 -10.87 -34.33
C LYS A 135 -12.11 -10.67 -35.35
N ASP A 136 -12.67 -9.46 -35.43
CA ASP A 136 -13.77 -9.15 -36.35
C ASP A 136 -13.30 -9.12 -37.81
N ILE A 137 -12.14 -8.51 -38.10
CA ILE A 137 -11.54 -8.50 -39.44
C ILE A 137 -11.24 -9.93 -39.92
N ASN A 138 -10.60 -10.75 -39.09
CA ASN A 138 -10.29 -12.14 -39.46
C ASN A 138 -11.55 -12.98 -39.65
N LYS A 139 -12.62 -12.69 -38.89
CA LYS A 139 -13.91 -13.37 -39.06
C LYS A 139 -14.55 -13.01 -40.40
N ALA A 140 -14.53 -11.74 -40.80
CA ALA A 140 -15.02 -11.32 -42.11
C ALA A 140 -14.25 -12.03 -43.24
N GLN A 141 -12.91 -11.92 -43.23
CA GLN A 141 -12.05 -12.51 -44.27
C GLN A 141 -12.21 -14.03 -44.45
N ARG A 142 -12.39 -14.77 -43.35
CA ARG A 142 -12.53 -16.23 -43.43
C ARG A 142 -13.94 -16.68 -43.80
N ASN A 143 -14.97 -15.92 -43.40
CA ASN A 143 -16.35 -16.24 -43.73
C ASN A 143 -16.61 -16.10 -45.23
N ASP A 144 -15.90 -15.18 -45.90
CA ASP A 144 -15.93 -15.05 -47.36
C ASP A 144 -15.32 -16.25 -48.11
N ARG A 145 -14.58 -17.12 -47.41
CA ARG A 145 -13.89 -18.28 -48.01
C ARG A 145 -14.45 -19.64 -47.56
N LYS A 146 -14.87 -19.76 -46.29
CA LYS A 146 -15.34 -21.02 -45.68
C LYS A 146 -16.46 -20.71 -44.68
N ILE A 147 -17.64 -21.33 -44.86
CA ILE A 147 -18.85 -21.02 -44.08
C ILE A 147 -19.14 -22.08 -42.99
N SER A 148 -18.91 -23.37 -43.27
CA SER A 148 -19.52 -24.49 -42.53
C SER A 148 -18.97 -24.81 -41.12
N SER A 149 -17.82 -24.26 -40.71
CA SER A 149 -17.18 -24.62 -39.42
C SER A 149 -17.51 -23.69 -38.24
N ASN A 150 -18.41 -22.72 -38.44
CA ASN A 150 -18.74 -21.71 -37.43
C ASN A 150 -19.64 -22.26 -36.31
N ARG A 151 -19.47 -21.74 -35.09
CA ARG A 151 -20.39 -21.97 -33.96
C ARG A 151 -21.04 -20.66 -33.54
N PHE A 152 -22.36 -20.67 -33.38
CA PHE A 152 -23.12 -19.51 -32.91
C PHE A 152 -23.20 -19.52 -31.37
N LYS A 153 -22.44 -18.64 -30.72
CA LYS A 153 -22.39 -18.48 -29.26
C LYS A 153 -22.69 -17.03 -28.89
N ILE A 154 -23.73 -16.80 -28.10
CA ILE A 154 -24.19 -15.46 -27.70
C ILE A 154 -24.49 -15.41 -26.19
N ALA A 155 -24.44 -14.22 -25.61
CA ALA A 155 -24.66 -14.03 -24.16
C ALA A 155 -26.10 -14.36 -23.74
N ILE A 156 -27.10 -14.01 -24.55
CA ILE A 156 -28.52 -14.26 -24.30
C ILE A 156 -29.10 -14.99 -25.51
N GLY A 157 -29.50 -16.26 -25.32
CA GLY A 157 -29.92 -17.15 -26.40
C GLY A 157 -31.35 -16.95 -26.92
N SER A 158 -32.21 -16.25 -26.18
CA SER A 158 -33.65 -16.17 -26.46
C SER A 158 -33.95 -15.57 -27.83
N GLY A 159 -33.24 -14.51 -28.23
CA GLY A 159 -33.48 -13.84 -29.51
C GLY A 159 -33.15 -14.67 -30.75
N ALA A 160 -32.27 -15.67 -30.62
CA ALA A 160 -31.97 -16.58 -31.73
C ALA A 160 -32.92 -17.78 -31.78
N LYS A 161 -33.41 -18.23 -30.61
CA LYS A 161 -34.38 -19.34 -30.54
C LYS A 161 -35.78 -18.91 -30.99
N ASN A 162 -36.19 -17.71 -30.60
CA ASN A 162 -37.48 -17.12 -30.93
C ASN A 162 -37.24 -15.77 -31.66
N PRO A 163 -36.96 -15.80 -32.98
CA PRO A 163 -36.79 -14.58 -33.75
C PRO A 163 -38.11 -13.79 -33.86
N PRO A 164 -38.07 -12.48 -34.15
CA PRO A 164 -39.30 -11.70 -34.38
C PRO A 164 -40.04 -12.19 -35.63
N GLU A 165 -41.36 -12.04 -35.67
CA GLU A 165 -42.24 -12.63 -36.69
C GLU A 165 -41.87 -12.27 -38.15
N GLY A 166 -41.28 -11.10 -38.38
CA GLY A 166 -40.84 -10.67 -39.71
C GLY A 166 -39.42 -11.09 -40.11
N PHE A 167 -38.68 -11.80 -39.25
CA PHE A 167 -37.31 -12.18 -39.54
C PHE A 167 -37.25 -13.55 -40.22
N GLN A 168 -36.88 -13.54 -41.51
CA GLN A 168 -36.57 -14.74 -42.29
C GLN A 168 -35.13 -14.64 -42.78
N ALA A 169 -34.28 -15.59 -42.39
CA ALA A 169 -32.89 -15.63 -42.82
C ALA A 169 -32.80 -15.93 -44.32
N ILE A 170 -31.86 -15.28 -45.01
CA ILE A 170 -31.55 -15.57 -46.40
C ILE A 170 -30.90 -16.97 -46.45
N PRO A 171 -31.38 -17.90 -47.29
CA PRO A 171 -30.75 -19.20 -47.43
C PRO A 171 -29.36 -19.04 -48.08
N ASP A 172 -28.34 -19.61 -47.46
CA ASP A 172 -27.01 -19.74 -48.05
C ASP A 172 -26.94 -21.04 -48.87
N GLU A 173 -26.33 -20.99 -50.06
CA GLU A 173 -26.01 -22.16 -50.86
C GLU A 173 -24.80 -22.89 -50.22
N THR A 174 -25.04 -23.61 -49.13
CA THR A 174 -24.05 -24.58 -48.63
C THR A 174 -24.05 -25.78 -49.57
N GLU A 175 -22.87 -26.16 -50.08
CA GLU A 175 -22.66 -27.36 -50.90
C GLU A 175 -23.57 -28.52 -50.46
N SER A 176 -24.35 -28.99 -51.41
CA SER A 176 -25.16 -30.20 -51.33
C SER A 176 -24.37 -31.35 -50.72
N GLU A 177 -25.05 -32.09 -49.84
CA GLU A 177 -24.63 -33.36 -49.26
C GLU A 177 -23.90 -34.27 -50.28
N GLU A 178 -22.58 -34.46 -50.07
CA GLU A 178 -21.86 -35.71 -50.37
C GLU A 178 -21.46 -36.39 -49.06
#